data_AF-A0A8E4FDQ5-F1
#
_entry.id   AF-A0A8E4FDQ5-F1
#
_cell.length_a   1.000
_cell.length_b   1.000
_cell.length_c   1.000
_cell.angle_alpha   90.00
_cell.angle_beta   90.00
_cell.angle_gamma   90.00
#
_symmetry.space_group_name_H-M   'P 1'
#
loop_
_entity.id
_entity.type
_entity.pdbx_description
1 polymer ?
#
loop_
_entity_poly.entity_id
_entity_poly.type
_entity_poly.pdbx_seq_one_letter_code
_entity_poly.pdbx_strand_id
1 'polypeptide(L)'
;MKNYYEEKFETLFLTFGAGIAKEKIVEDLLYKSTQPKIGLFKNKFDIFWQSNFIKLLTVDEVQSENYILALSQYIRYTITVKEVCIDFIKLDVESFILAVRYSGIILNSAHNSWNIVKEIDIDLSIHKISSFLRVVEKLQSEYVSRLEEYEVIKKELSIGQVTAMIFSSLYAYEYLIPHRESIEQLPYQYDLNENNSAESV
;
A
#
# COMPACT_ATOMS: atom_id res chain seq x y z
N MET A 1 17.11 25.92 -10.05
CA MET A 1 18.08 24.80 -10.06
C MET A 1 17.29 23.57 -10.45
N LYS A 2 17.73 22.82 -11.47
CA LYS A 2 16.96 21.66 -11.93
C LYS A 2 17.18 20.49 -10.99
N ASN A 3 16.11 19.75 -10.68
CA ASN A 3 16.24 18.52 -9.90
C ASN A 3 16.59 17.32 -10.81
N TYR A 4 16.96 16.19 -10.21
CA TYR A 4 17.36 14.98 -10.95
C TYR A 4 16.33 14.52 -12.00
N TYR A 5 15.04 14.55 -11.65
CA TYR A 5 13.97 14.11 -12.55
C TYR A 5 13.68 15.14 -13.63
N GLU A 6 13.90 16.43 -13.38
CA GLU A 6 13.79 17.47 -14.42
C GLU A 6 14.86 17.32 -15.50
N GLU A 7 16.13 17.16 -15.11
CA GLU A 7 17.22 16.95 -16.07
C GLU A 7 16.95 15.69 -16.91
N LYS A 8 16.50 14.63 -16.26
CA LYS A 8 16.19 13.37 -16.93
C LYS A 8 14.98 13.48 -17.84
N PHE A 9 13.92 14.18 -17.42
CA PHE A 9 12.76 14.42 -18.26
C PHE A 9 13.14 15.21 -19.52
N GLU A 10 13.99 16.24 -19.41
CA GLU A 10 14.44 17.01 -20.58
C GLU A 10 15.20 16.14 -21.58
N THR A 11 16.08 15.24 -21.13
CA THR A 11 16.76 14.30 -22.03
C THR A 11 15.80 13.36 -22.74
N LEU A 12 14.79 12.84 -22.03
CA LEU A 12 13.75 11.98 -22.62
C LEU A 12 12.87 12.77 -23.59
N PHE A 13 12.50 14.00 -23.22
CA PHE A 13 11.68 14.89 -24.03
C PHE A 13 12.34 15.23 -25.37
N LEU A 14 13.64 15.57 -25.34
CA LEU A 14 14.41 15.84 -26.57
C LEU A 14 14.55 14.61 -27.47
N THR A 15 14.54 13.40 -26.89
CA THR A 15 14.76 12.16 -27.63
C THR A 15 13.46 11.56 -28.19
N PHE A 16 12.37 11.61 -27.41
CA PHE A 16 11.14 10.86 -27.69
C PHE A 16 9.87 11.72 -27.77
N GLY A 17 9.96 13.02 -27.45
CA GLY A 17 8.80 13.91 -27.35
C GLY A 17 8.03 13.78 -26.03
N ALA A 18 7.00 14.61 -25.86
CA ALA A 18 6.34 14.83 -24.57
C ALA A 18 5.66 13.58 -23.97
N GLY A 19 4.79 12.90 -24.74
CA GLY A 19 3.98 11.79 -24.23
C GLY A 19 4.85 10.62 -23.76
N ILE A 20 5.77 10.16 -24.62
CA ILE A 20 6.67 9.06 -24.30
C ILE A 20 7.63 9.43 -23.16
N ALA A 21 8.06 10.69 -23.08
CA ALA A 21 8.93 11.13 -21.99
C ALA A 21 8.25 11.05 -20.62
N LYS A 22 6.95 11.38 -20.53
CA LYS A 22 6.17 11.29 -19.29
C LYS A 22 5.95 9.85 -18.85
N GLU A 23 5.65 8.96 -19.79
CA GLU A 23 5.54 7.52 -19.51
C GLU A 23 6.86 6.94 -18.99
N LYS A 24 7.96 7.20 -19.72
CA LYS A 24 9.28 6.68 -19.33
C LYS A 24 9.81 7.25 -18.02
N ILE A 25 9.53 8.52 -17.70
CA ILE A 25 10.05 9.13 -16.47
C ILE A 25 9.37 8.54 -15.22
N VAL A 26 8.07 8.21 -15.30
CA VAL A 26 7.37 7.57 -14.18
C VAL A 26 7.77 6.10 -14.02
N GLU A 27 7.98 5.37 -15.12
CA GLU A 27 8.57 4.03 -15.07
C GLU A 27 9.95 4.03 -14.43
N ASP A 28 10.78 5.01 -14.81
CA ASP A 28 12.10 5.19 -14.22
C ASP A 28 12.05 5.52 -12.73
N LEU A 29 11.02 6.23 -12.25
CA LEU A 29 10.81 6.44 -10.82
C LEU A 29 10.49 5.14 -10.09
N LEU A 30 9.61 4.31 -10.66
CA LEU A 30 9.07 3.12 -10.02
C LEU A 30 10.03 1.93 -10.07
N TYR A 31 10.62 1.67 -11.24
CA TYR A 31 11.27 0.40 -11.54
C TYR A 31 12.80 0.47 -11.59
N LYS A 32 13.39 1.66 -11.78
CA LYS A 32 14.85 1.76 -11.67
C LYS A 32 15.30 1.78 -10.22
N SER A 33 16.33 0.98 -9.96
CA SER A 33 16.98 0.85 -8.66
C SER A 33 17.88 2.05 -8.32
N THR A 34 18.34 2.80 -9.33
CA THR A 34 19.20 3.98 -9.13
C THR A 34 18.44 5.06 -8.34
N GLN A 35 18.98 5.42 -7.17
CA GLN A 35 18.39 6.47 -6.35
C GLN A 35 19.05 7.83 -6.63
N PRO A 36 18.25 8.90 -6.81
CA PRO A 36 18.79 10.24 -6.89
C PRO A 36 19.39 10.67 -5.55
N LYS A 37 20.32 11.64 -5.60
CA LYS A 37 20.80 12.30 -4.39
C LYS A 37 19.64 13.07 -3.75
N ILE A 38 19.29 12.69 -2.53
CA ILE A 38 18.07 13.18 -1.85
C ILE A 38 18.15 14.69 -1.52
N GLY A 39 19.34 15.20 -1.19
CA GLY A 39 19.53 16.64 -0.96
C GLY A 39 18.61 17.18 0.15
N LEU A 40 17.80 18.20 -0.20
CA LEU A 40 16.84 18.85 0.70
C LEU A 40 15.45 18.17 0.73
N PHE A 41 15.23 17.16 -0.11
CA PHE A 41 13.93 16.49 -0.24
C PHE A 41 13.80 15.36 0.79
N LYS A 42 12.57 14.92 1.07
CA LYS A 42 12.36 13.80 2.01
C LYS A 42 12.72 12.44 1.41
N ASN A 43 12.45 12.23 0.12
CA ASN A 43 12.65 10.97 -0.58
C ASN A 43 12.61 11.17 -2.11
N LYS A 44 12.85 10.11 -2.89
CA LYS A 44 12.83 10.21 -4.37
C LYS A 44 11.48 10.63 -4.95
N PHE A 45 10.37 10.22 -4.35
CA PHE A 45 9.02 10.60 -4.81
C PHE A 45 8.76 12.08 -4.56
N ASP A 46 9.26 12.61 -3.45
CA ASP A 46 9.21 14.04 -3.15
C ASP A 46 9.93 14.89 -4.21
N ILE A 47 11.12 14.46 -4.64
CA ILE A 47 11.84 15.11 -5.76
C ILE A 47 11.00 15.06 -7.04
N PHE A 48 10.46 13.87 -7.37
CA PHE A 48 9.70 13.66 -8.59
C PHE A 48 8.46 14.56 -8.65
N TRP A 49 7.62 14.54 -7.61
CA TRP A 49 6.35 15.27 -7.59
C TRP A 49 6.51 16.79 -7.50
N GLN A 50 7.66 17.29 -7.05
CA GLN A 50 8.00 18.71 -7.10
C GLN A 50 8.61 19.17 -8.43
N SER A 51 8.77 18.28 -9.41
CA SER A 51 9.33 18.63 -10.73
C SER A 51 8.35 19.45 -11.56
N ASN A 52 8.84 20.43 -12.32
CA ASN A 52 7.97 21.33 -13.08
C ASN A 52 7.12 20.64 -14.16
N PHE A 53 7.61 19.54 -14.75
CA PHE A 53 6.87 18.80 -15.78
C PHE A 53 5.59 18.14 -15.24
N ILE A 54 5.45 17.97 -13.92
CA ILE A 54 4.24 17.43 -13.28
C ILE A 54 3.04 18.32 -13.57
N LYS A 55 3.24 19.64 -13.70
CA LYS A 55 2.18 20.60 -14.07
C LYS A 55 1.68 20.43 -15.50
N LEU A 56 2.40 19.66 -16.32
CA LEU A 56 2.05 19.41 -17.72
C LEU A 56 1.27 18.10 -17.88
N LEU A 57 0.96 17.39 -16.80
CA LEU A 57 0.23 16.13 -16.86
C LEU A 57 -1.21 16.34 -17.38
N THR A 58 -1.67 15.41 -18.18
CA THR A 58 -3.04 15.34 -18.72
C THR A 58 -3.87 14.31 -17.97
N VAL A 59 -5.17 14.28 -18.25
CA VAL A 59 -6.10 13.29 -17.69
C VAL A 59 -5.68 11.86 -18.03
N ASP A 60 -5.31 11.59 -19.28
CA ASP A 60 -4.89 10.25 -19.73
C ASP A 60 -3.65 9.76 -18.98
N GLU A 61 -2.72 10.67 -18.67
CA GLU A 61 -1.48 10.34 -17.99
C GLU A 61 -1.71 10.04 -16.50
N VAL A 62 -2.56 10.82 -15.81
CA VAL A 62 -2.88 10.55 -14.40
C VAL A 62 -3.74 9.30 -14.20
N GLN A 63 -4.49 8.89 -15.22
CA GLN A 63 -5.26 7.64 -15.22
C GLN A 63 -4.39 6.41 -15.46
N SER A 64 -3.14 6.57 -15.90
CA SER A 64 -2.23 5.45 -16.08
C SER A 64 -1.84 4.83 -14.73
N GLU A 65 -1.71 3.50 -14.71
CA GLU A 65 -1.38 2.74 -13.51
C GLU A 65 -0.07 3.24 -12.87
N ASN A 66 0.94 3.57 -13.68
CA ASN A 66 2.23 4.03 -13.18
C ASN A 66 2.12 5.35 -12.41
N TYR A 67 1.34 6.33 -12.89
CA TYR A 67 1.17 7.58 -12.16
C TYR A 67 0.34 7.41 -10.88
N ILE A 68 -0.69 6.55 -10.91
CA ILE A 68 -1.47 6.18 -9.73
C ILE A 68 -0.57 5.52 -8.67
N LEU A 69 0.28 4.57 -9.08
CA LEU A 69 1.24 3.92 -8.20
C LEU A 69 2.29 4.92 -7.68
N ALA A 70 2.83 5.79 -8.53
CA ALA A 70 3.78 6.83 -8.12
C ALA A 70 3.19 7.77 -7.07
N LEU A 71 1.91 8.15 -7.23
CA LEU A 71 1.21 8.99 -6.28
C LEU A 71 0.93 8.22 -4.99
N SER A 72 0.55 6.95 -5.09
CA SER A 72 0.33 6.08 -3.92
C SER A 72 1.57 5.97 -3.04
N GLN A 73 2.76 5.87 -3.65
CA GLN A 73 4.03 5.82 -2.93
C GLN A 73 4.34 7.17 -2.29
N TYR A 74 4.11 8.27 -3.01
CA TYR A 74 4.28 9.61 -2.43
C TYR A 74 3.42 9.82 -1.19
N ILE A 75 2.14 9.42 -1.26
CA ILE A 75 1.20 9.46 -0.13
C ILE A 75 1.68 8.56 1.02
N ARG A 76 2.15 7.35 0.70
CA ARG A 76 2.67 6.37 1.69
C ARG A 76 3.88 6.90 2.43
N TYR A 77 4.83 7.54 1.74
CA TYR A 77 6.05 8.02 2.38
C TYR A 77 5.81 9.28 3.20
N THR A 78 5.10 10.25 2.64
CA THR A 78 4.51 11.43 3.30
C THR A 78 4.27 12.48 2.21
N ILE A 79 3.04 12.97 2.08
CA ILE A 79 2.73 14.18 1.30
C ILE A 79 3.48 15.37 1.91
N THR A 80 4.28 16.02 1.09
CA THR A 80 5.07 17.22 1.46
C THR A 80 4.47 18.50 0.90
N VAL A 81 3.82 18.41 -0.26
CA VAL A 81 3.23 19.54 -0.99
C VAL A 81 1.79 19.19 -1.30
N LYS A 82 0.84 19.90 -0.66
CA LYS A 82 -0.60 19.64 -0.79
C LYS A 82 -1.08 19.89 -2.22
N GLU A 83 -0.50 20.88 -2.89
CA GLU A 83 -0.86 21.31 -4.23
C GLU A 83 -0.71 20.19 -5.26
N VAL A 84 0.25 19.27 -5.08
CA VAL A 84 0.41 18.09 -5.94
C VAL A 84 -0.85 17.26 -5.95
N CYS A 85 -1.43 16.98 -4.79
CA CYS A 85 -2.66 16.21 -4.66
C CYS A 85 -3.86 16.96 -5.24
N ILE A 86 -3.94 18.27 -4.98
CA ILE A 86 -5.02 19.12 -5.51
C ILE A 86 -5.01 19.13 -7.04
N ASP A 87 -3.85 19.32 -7.65
CA ASP A 87 -3.74 19.35 -9.12
C ASP A 87 -4.03 17.98 -9.74
N PHE A 88 -3.63 16.89 -9.07
CA PHE A 88 -4.00 15.54 -9.48
C PHE A 88 -5.51 15.30 -9.41
N ILE A 89 -6.17 15.76 -8.34
CA ILE A 89 -7.63 15.66 -8.16
C ILE A 89 -8.39 16.44 -9.23
N LYS A 90 -7.90 17.62 -9.63
CA LYS A 90 -8.50 18.43 -10.70
C LYS A 90 -8.46 17.70 -12.05
N LEU A 91 -7.45 16.86 -12.29
CA LEU A 91 -7.35 16.05 -13.50
C LEU A 91 -8.25 14.83 -13.42
N ASP A 92 -8.15 14.03 -12.35
CA ASP A 92 -9.03 12.89 -12.14
C ASP A 92 -9.17 12.50 -10.66
N VAL A 93 -10.39 12.60 -10.15
CA VAL A 93 -10.74 12.29 -8.75
C VAL A 93 -10.62 10.79 -8.47
N GLU A 94 -10.96 9.93 -9.43
CA GLU A 94 -10.93 8.47 -9.21
C GLU A 94 -9.53 7.94 -9.06
N SER A 95 -8.63 8.36 -9.93
CA SER A 95 -7.22 8.00 -9.89
C SER A 95 -6.58 8.47 -8.58
N PHE A 96 -6.96 9.64 -8.07
CA PHE A 96 -6.54 10.09 -6.75
C PHE A 96 -7.04 9.16 -5.63
N ILE A 97 -8.33 8.84 -5.60
CA ILE A 97 -8.90 7.93 -4.59
C ILE A 97 -8.21 6.56 -4.64
N LEU A 98 -7.94 6.06 -5.85
CA LEU A 98 -7.24 4.79 -6.04
C LEU A 98 -5.80 4.85 -5.53
N ALA A 99 -5.07 5.94 -5.78
CA ALA A 99 -3.74 6.16 -5.23
C ALA A 99 -3.74 6.19 -3.69
N VAL A 100 -4.73 6.84 -3.06
CA VAL A 100 -4.90 6.82 -1.60
C VAL A 100 -5.12 5.39 -1.10
N ARG A 101 -5.93 4.58 -1.79
CA ARG A 101 -6.14 3.16 -1.43
C ARG A 101 -4.84 2.35 -1.53
N TYR A 102 -4.10 2.49 -2.61
CA TYR A 102 -2.83 1.77 -2.82
C TYR A 102 -1.70 2.22 -1.89
N SER A 103 -1.77 3.44 -1.35
CA SER A 103 -0.80 3.93 -0.39
C SER A 103 -0.78 3.12 0.91
N GLY A 104 -1.87 2.43 1.24
CA GLY A 104 -1.98 1.61 2.45
C GLY A 104 -2.12 2.42 3.74
N ILE A 105 -2.32 3.74 3.68
CA ILE A 105 -2.44 4.58 4.88
C ILE A 105 -3.85 4.59 5.49
N ILE A 106 -4.85 4.01 4.79
CA ILE A 106 -6.27 4.04 5.16
C ILE A 106 -6.52 3.52 6.59
N LEU A 107 -5.82 2.49 7.04
CA LEU A 107 -6.00 1.94 8.39
C LEU A 107 -5.14 2.66 9.45
N ASN A 108 -4.20 3.50 9.03
CA ASN A 108 -3.33 4.27 9.93
C ASN A 108 -3.82 5.72 10.01
N SER A 109 -4.82 5.96 10.85
CA SER A 109 -5.40 7.31 11.05
C SER A 109 -4.39 8.33 11.56
N ALA A 110 -3.31 7.89 12.21
CA ALA A 110 -2.23 8.75 12.72
C ALA A 110 -1.19 9.11 11.64
N HIS A 111 -1.29 8.55 10.43
CA HIS A 111 -0.33 8.86 9.37
C HIS A 111 -0.47 10.32 8.92
N ASN A 112 0.64 11.06 8.86
CA ASN A 112 0.63 12.50 8.56
C ASN A 112 -0.10 12.87 7.27
N SER A 113 0.02 12.04 6.23
CA SER A 113 -0.66 12.28 4.95
C SER A 113 -2.17 12.19 5.03
N TRP A 114 -2.72 11.48 6.04
CA TRP A 114 -4.16 11.38 6.23
C TRP A 114 -4.77 12.74 6.59
N ASN A 115 -4.10 13.52 7.43
CA ASN A 115 -4.53 14.88 7.78
C ASN A 115 -4.59 15.77 6.54
N ILE A 116 -3.59 15.68 5.66
CA ILE A 116 -3.54 16.46 4.42
C ILE A 116 -4.70 16.06 3.48
N VAL A 117 -5.04 14.76 3.37
CA VAL A 117 -6.19 14.32 2.57
C VAL A 117 -7.50 14.89 3.14
N LYS A 118 -7.65 14.96 4.47
CA LYS A 118 -8.82 15.59 5.11
C LYS A 118 -8.89 17.09 4.85
N GLU A 119 -7.77 17.80 4.92
CA GLU A 119 -7.70 19.23 4.59
C GLU A 119 -8.11 19.49 3.14
N ILE A 120 -7.68 18.64 2.20
CA ILE A 120 -8.06 18.74 0.79
C ILE A 120 -9.57 18.60 0.58
N ASP A 121 -10.24 17.71 1.32
CA ASP A 121 -11.69 17.56 1.24
C ASP A 121 -12.43 18.83 1.71
N ILE A 122 -11.94 19.47 2.77
CA ILE A 122 -12.47 20.75 3.25
C ILE A 122 -12.30 21.83 2.17
N ASP A 123 -11.11 21.92 1.59
CA ASP A 123 -10.76 22.97 0.61
C ASP A 123 -11.53 22.83 -0.72
N LEU A 124 -11.72 21.60 -1.21
CA LEU A 124 -12.32 21.35 -2.52
C LEU A 124 -13.82 21.02 -2.46
N SER A 125 -14.31 20.50 -1.33
CA SER A 125 -15.72 20.12 -1.13
C SER A 125 -16.28 19.20 -2.23
N ILE A 126 -15.45 18.27 -2.73
CA ILE A 126 -15.84 17.33 -3.78
C ILE A 126 -16.58 16.16 -3.14
N HIS A 127 -17.89 16.05 -3.43
CA HIS A 127 -18.78 15.02 -2.85
C HIS A 127 -18.21 13.60 -2.86
N LYS A 128 -17.48 13.22 -3.92
CA LYS A 128 -16.90 11.89 -4.07
C LYS A 128 -15.76 11.63 -3.09
N ILE A 129 -14.93 12.63 -2.82
CA ILE A 129 -13.86 12.58 -1.81
C ILE A 129 -14.50 12.51 -0.42
N SER A 130 -15.48 13.38 -0.14
CA SER A 130 -16.15 13.40 1.17
C SER A 130 -16.85 12.07 1.46
N SER A 131 -17.49 11.48 0.45
CA SER A 131 -18.10 10.15 0.55
C SER A 131 -17.07 9.06 0.83
N PHE A 132 -15.92 9.10 0.14
CA PHE A 132 -14.81 8.18 0.37
C PHE A 132 -14.23 8.31 1.78
N LEU A 133 -13.97 9.54 2.25
CA LEU A 133 -13.45 9.80 3.59
C LEU A 133 -14.40 9.30 4.67
N ARG A 134 -15.71 9.53 4.53
CA ARG A 134 -16.71 9.01 5.49
C ARG A 134 -16.67 7.49 5.61
N VAL A 135 -16.49 6.79 4.49
CA VAL A 135 -16.34 5.32 4.50
C VAL A 135 -15.06 4.92 5.23
N VAL A 136 -13.94 5.58 4.95
CA VAL A 136 -12.67 5.28 5.60
C VAL A 136 -12.72 5.57 7.11
N GLU A 137 -13.30 6.69 7.53
CA GLU A 137 -13.45 7.02 8.95
C GLU A 137 -14.30 5.98 9.68
N LYS A 138 -15.37 5.48 9.03
CA LYS A 138 -16.14 4.38 9.60
C LYS A 138 -15.29 3.12 9.75
N LEU A 139 -14.53 2.74 8.72
CA LEU A 139 -13.62 1.59 8.78
C LEU A 139 -12.56 1.74 9.89
N GLN A 140 -11.95 2.92 10.03
CA GLN A 140 -10.99 3.21 11.09
C GLN A 140 -11.63 3.06 12.48
N SER A 141 -12.85 3.58 12.68
CA SER A 141 -13.56 3.47 13.95
C SER A 141 -13.89 2.02 14.33
N GLU A 142 -14.35 1.22 13.36
CA GLU A 142 -14.66 -0.20 13.57
C GLU A 142 -13.38 -0.99 13.86
N TYR A 143 -12.27 -0.69 13.17
CA TYR A 143 -10.99 -1.32 13.44
C TYR A 143 -10.50 -1.07 14.86
N VAL A 144 -10.58 0.18 15.34
CA VAL A 144 -10.21 0.54 16.72
C VAL A 144 -11.09 -0.21 17.73
N SER A 145 -12.41 -0.22 17.53
CA SER A 145 -13.34 -0.94 18.41
C SER A 145 -13.01 -2.44 18.48
N ARG A 146 -12.67 -3.07 17.34
CA ARG A 146 -12.27 -4.49 17.31
C ARG A 146 -10.94 -4.75 17.99
N LEU A 147 -10.00 -3.82 17.86
CA LEU A 147 -8.69 -3.93 18.50
C LEU A 147 -8.81 -3.82 20.02
N GLU A 148 -9.70 -2.96 20.52
CA GLU A 148 -10.01 -2.85 21.95
C GLU A 148 -10.65 -4.14 22.50
N GLU A 149 -11.67 -4.68 21.81
CA GLU A 149 -12.27 -5.98 22.18
C GLU A 149 -11.21 -7.09 22.23
N TYR A 150 -10.35 -7.15 21.22
CA TYR A 150 -9.26 -8.13 21.15
C TYR A 150 -8.28 -8.00 22.32
N GLU A 151 -7.84 -6.79 22.66
CA GLU A 151 -6.88 -6.59 23.77
C GLU A 151 -7.51 -6.93 25.13
N VAL A 152 -8.82 -6.72 25.33
CA VAL A 152 -9.53 -7.19 26.53
C VAL A 152 -9.50 -8.71 26.61
N ILE A 153 -9.93 -9.40 25.54
CA ILE A 153 -9.96 -10.87 25.49
C ILE A 153 -8.56 -11.45 25.69
N LYS A 154 -7.56 -10.89 25.03
CA LYS A 154 -6.15 -11.30 25.15
C LYS A 154 -5.63 -11.15 26.58
N LYS A 155 -5.99 -10.06 27.27
CA LYS A 155 -5.63 -9.83 28.67
C LYS A 155 -6.32 -10.83 29.60
N GLU A 156 -7.61 -11.10 29.40
CA GLU A 156 -8.37 -12.08 30.17
C GLU A 156 -7.82 -13.50 29.99
N LEU A 157 -7.52 -13.88 28.76
CA LEU A 157 -6.90 -15.18 28.45
C LEU A 157 -5.50 -15.26 29.07
N SER A 158 -4.73 -14.17 29.07
CA SER A 158 -3.33 -14.16 29.53
C SER A 158 -2.47 -15.27 28.89
N ILE A 159 -2.85 -15.67 27.68
CA ILE A 159 -2.23 -16.75 26.92
C ILE A 159 -1.02 -16.18 26.17
N GLY A 160 0.17 -16.72 26.43
CA GLY A 160 1.36 -16.39 25.64
C GLY A 160 1.24 -16.84 24.18
N GLN A 161 2.00 -16.24 23.28
CA GLN A 161 1.94 -16.55 21.84
C GLN A 161 2.05 -18.06 21.53
N VAL A 162 2.94 -18.78 22.22
CA VAL A 162 3.11 -20.24 22.04
C VAL A 162 1.83 -20.98 22.40
N THR A 163 1.21 -20.65 23.52
CA THR A 163 -0.03 -21.28 23.97
C THR A 163 -1.19 -20.96 23.03
N ALA A 164 -1.25 -19.73 22.50
CA ALA A 164 -2.23 -19.34 21.49
C ALA A 164 -2.03 -20.13 20.18
N MET A 165 -0.79 -20.35 19.76
CA MET A 165 -0.45 -21.18 18.60
C MET A 165 -0.85 -22.64 18.82
N ILE A 166 -0.62 -23.20 20.01
CA ILE A 166 -1.02 -24.58 20.35
C ILE A 166 -2.55 -24.71 20.27
N PHE A 167 -3.30 -23.81 20.92
CA PHE A 167 -4.76 -23.85 20.88
C PHE A 167 -5.33 -23.65 19.48
N SER A 168 -4.78 -22.72 18.70
CA SER A 168 -5.23 -22.50 17.31
C SER A 168 -4.89 -23.69 16.42
N SER A 169 -3.76 -24.37 16.63
CA SER A 169 -3.40 -25.60 15.91
C SER A 169 -4.34 -26.76 16.27
N LEU A 170 -4.65 -26.94 17.56
CA LEU A 170 -5.62 -27.94 18.03
C LEU A 170 -7.01 -27.67 17.49
N TYR A 171 -7.48 -26.42 17.57
CA TYR A 171 -8.75 -26.01 16.99
C TYR A 171 -8.80 -26.24 15.49
N ALA A 172 -7.74 -25.86 14.76
CA ALA A 172 -7.66 -26.10 13.33
C ALA A 172 -7.70 -27.60 13.01
N TYR A 173 -6.95 -28.42 13.75
CA TYR A 173 -6.94 -29.87 13.58
C TYR A 173 -8.31 -30.49 13.82
N GLU A 174 -9.01 -30.05 14.86
CA GLU A 174 -10.29 -30.62 15.26
C GLU A 174 -11.45 -30.13 14.38
N TYR A 175 -11.44 -28.87 13.97
CA TYR A 175 -12.61 -28.22 13.36
C TYR A 175 -12.40 -27.69 11.93
N LEU A 176 -11.17 -27.44 11.51
CA LEU A 176 -10.87 -26.87 10.18
C LEU A 176 -10.25 -27.88 9.20
N ILE A 177 -9.60 -28.93 9.70
CA ILE A 177 -9.20 -30.07 8.88
C ILE A 177 -10.44 -30.96 8.70
N PRO A 178 -10.92 -31.16 7.46
CA PRO A 178 -12.08 -31.99 7.19
C PRO A 178 -11.89 -33.37 7.84
N HIS A 179 -12.87 -33.78 8.64
CA HIS A 179 -12.77 -34.96 9.50
C HIS A 179 -12.33 -36.21 8.71
N ARG A 180 -11.16 -36.74 9.09
CA ARG A 180 -10.59 -38.10 8.91
C ARG A 180 -10.57 -38.74 7.51
N GLU A 181 -11.59 -38.61 6.66
CA GLU A 181 -11.63 -39.25 5.33
C GLU A 181 -10.57 -38.69 4.36
N SER A 182 -10.16 -37.43 4.53
CA SER A 182 -9.09 -36.80 3.74
C SER A 182 -7.68 -37.05 4.29
N ILE A 183 -7.54 -37.56 5.52
CA ILE A 183 -6.22 -37.90 6.11
C ILE A 183 -5.70 -39.22 5.53
N GLU A 184 -6.59 -40.12 5.09
CA GLU A 184 -6.27 -41.33 4.31
C GLU A 184 -5.75 -41.00 2.90
N GLN A 185 -5.93 -39.76 2.42
CA GLN A 185 -5.49 -39.30 1.10
C GLN A 185 -4.23 -38.42 1.16
N LEU A 186 -3.63 -38.24 2.33
CA LEU A 186 -2.33 -37.57 2.43
C LEU A 186 -1.26 -38.48 1.80
N PRO A 187 -0.54 -38.03 0.74
CA PRO A 187 0.34 -38.87 -0.08
C PRO A 187 1.62 -39.35 0.63
N TYR A 188 1.75 -39.09 1.94
CA TYR A 188 2.87 -39.51 2.78
C TYR A 188 2.33 -40.25 4.01
N GLN A 189 1.51 -41.28 3.81
CA GLN A 189 1.32 -42.29 4.85
C GLN A 189 2.50 -43.27 4.77
N TYR A 190 3.09 -43.53 5.94
CA TYR A 190 4.09 -44.57 6.20
C TYR A 190 3.88 -45.80 5.32
N ASP A 191 4.95 -46.25 4.66
CA ASP A 191 4.91 -47.50 3.90
C ASP A 191 4.58 -48.64 4.87
N LEU A 192 3.40 -49.23 4.73
CA LEU A 192 2.89 -50.30 5.60
C LEU A 192 3.78 -51.56 5.55
N ASN A 193 4.72 -51.63 4.60
CA ASN A 193 5.69 -52.72 4.46
C ASN A 193 7.06 -52.41 5.06
N GLU A 194 7.27 -51.22 5.63
CA GLU A 194 8.55 -50.88 6.26
C GLU A 194 8.59 -51.54 7.66
N ASN A 195 9.28 -52.68 7.74
CA ASN A 195 9.61 -53.36 8.98
C ASN A 195 10.60 -52.51 9.78
N ASN A 196 10.11 -51.43 10.38
CA ASN A 196 10.85 -50.65 11.36
C ASN A 196 10.81 -51.38 12.70
N SER A 197 11.45 -52.56 12.77
CA SER A 197 11.89 -53.11 14.04
C SER A 197 12.94 -52.14 14.58
N ALA A 198 12.65 -51.48 15.71
CA ALA A 198 13.64 -50.70 16.41
C ALA A 198 14.84 -51.60 16.69
N GLU A 199 15.95 -51.36 16.00
CA GLU A 199 17.24 -51.92 16.40
C GLU A 199 17.48 -51.49 17.85
N SER A 200 17.47 -52.48 18.74
CA SER A 200 17.83 -52.34 20.13
C SER A 200 19.27 -51.87 20.21
N VAL A 201 19.48 -50.64 20.67
CA VAL A 201 20.76 -50.17 21.20
C VAL A 201 20.86 -50.60 22.67
#